data_AF-A0A1G2B468-F1
#
_entry.id   AF-A0A1G2B468-F1
#
_cell.length_a   1.000
_cell.length_b   1.000
_cell.length_c   1.000
_cell.angle_alpha   90.00
_cell.angle_beta   90.00
_cell.angle_gamma   90.00
#
_symmetry.space_group_name_H-M   'P 1'
#
loop_
_entity.id
_entity.type
_entity.pdbx_description
1 polymer ?
#
loop_
_entity_poly.entity_id
_entity_poly.type
_entity_poly.pdbx_seq_one_letter_code
_entity_poly.pdbx_strand_id
1 'polypeptide(L)'
;MFLHANLNPTPAKKVVYLCSSVILGILLSLIAHAVVESLYISSALDRNASIIWYTAFGGLKGACALHPAIQWSLLIGGAVGGYFLGKFWWRLVYIDRRWSKDKVEPAPTQKQ
;
A
#
# COMPACT_ATOMS: atom_id res chain seq x y z
N MET A 1 12.45 2.40 -18.76
CA MET A 1 13.53 3.02 -17.97
C MET A 1 14.30 1.91 -17.28
N PHE A 2 15.54 1.65 -17.70
CA PHE A 2 16.38 0.63 -17.07
C PHE A 2 17.17 1.28 -15.94
N LEU A 3 17.22 0.65 -14.78
CA LEU A 3 17.95 1.18 -13.63
C LEU A 3 19.41 0.74 -13.73
N HIS A 4 20.34 1.67 -13.98
CA HIS A 4 21.77 1.50 -13.71
C HIS A 4 22.04 1.63 -12.20
N ALA A 5 21.34 0.84 -11.40
CA ALA A 5 21.51 0.84 -9.96
C ALA A 5 22.41 -0.31 -9.56
N ASN A 6 23.42 -0.04 -8.72
CA ASN A 6 24.13 -1.09 -7.98
C ASN A 6 23.12 -1.73 -6.99
N LEU A 7 22.40 -2.73 -7.48
CA LEU A 7 21.32 -3.44 -6.79
C LEU A 7 21.89 -4.49 -5.82
N ASN A 8 22.78 -4.07 -4.92
CA ASN A 8 23.23 -4.91 -3.81
C ASN A 8 22.16 -4.88 -2.69
N PRO A 9 21.41 -5.99 -2.48
CA PRO A 9 20.39 -6.06 -1.45
C PRO A 9 21.06 -6.13 -0.08
N THR A 10 20.78 -5.14 0.78
CA THR A 10 21.19 -5.17 2.18
C THR A 10 19.94 -5.27 3.07
N PRO A 11 20.04 -5.87 4.27
CA PRO A 11 18.91 -6.00 5.18
C PRO A 11 18.33 -4.62 5.55
N ALA A 12 19.17 -3.61 5.75
CA ALA A 12 18.72 -2.25 6.04
C ALA A 12 17.88 -1.63 4.91
N LYS A 13 18.32 -1.77 3.64
CA LYS A 13 17.55 -1.29 2.48
C LYS A 13 16.19 -1.98 2.39
N LYS A 14 16.14 -3.28 2.69
CA LYS A 14 14.89 -4.05 2.69
C LYS A 14 13.89 -3.53 3.72
N VAL A 15 14.34 -3.23 4.93
CA VAL A 15 13.49 -2.70 5.99
C VAL A 15 12.93 -1.33 5.58
N VAL A 16 13.79 -0.41 5.15
CA VAL A 16 13.36 0.93 4.70
C VAL A 16 12.34 0.81 3.56
N TYR A 17 12.62 -0.05 2.57
CA TYR A 17 11.72 -0.26 1.44
C TYR A 17 10.34 -0.76 1.86
N LEU A 18 10.30 -1.78 2.73
CA LEU A 18 9.03 -2.32 3.23
C LEU A 18 8.27 -1.29 4.07
N CYS A 19 8.96 -0.54 4.95
CA CYS A 19 8.33 0.53 5.72
C CYS A 19 7.74 1.61 4.82
N SER A 20 8.48 2.05 3.78
CA SER A 20 7.98 3.02 2.80
C SER A 20 6.77 2.48 2.04
N SER A 21 6.75 1.21 1.65
CA SER A 21 5.59 0.61 0.98
C SER A 21 4.37 0.48 1.90
N VAL A 22 4.56 0.19 3.19
CA VAL A 22 3.47 0.19 4.17
C VAL A 22 2.91 1.60 4.36
N ILE A 23 3.76 2.60 4.53
CA ILE A 23 3.34 4.02 4.61
C ILE A 23 2.56 4.40 3.35
N LEU A 24 3.05 4.03 2.18
CA LEU A 24 2.34 4.25 0.91
C LEU A 24 0.98 3.54 0.89
N GLY A 25 0.89 2.29 1.33
CA GLY A 25 -0.36 1.55 1.43
C GLY A 25 -1.38 2.22 2.37
N ILE A 26 -0.92 2.75 3.51
CA ILE A 26 -1.75 3.54 4.42
C ILE A 26 -2.24 4.82 3.73
N LEU A 27 -1.35 5.57 3.07
CA LEU A 27 -1.74 6.78 2.33
C LEU A 27 -2.79 6.46 1.25
N LEU A 28 -2.62 5.38 0.49
CA LEU A 28 -3.61 4.93 -0.49
C LEU A 28 -4.95 4.56 0.16
N SER A 29 -4.93 3.94 1.35
CA SER A 29 -6.18 3.64 2.07
C SER A 29 -6.92 4.89 2.53
N LEU A 30 -6.22 5.96 2.90
CA LEU A 30 -6.83 7.24 3.25
C LEU A 30 -7.48 7.89 2.03
N ILE A 31 -6.83 7.81 0.86
CA ILE A 31 -7.41 8.29 -0.40
C ILE A 31 -8.66 7.45 -0.75
N ALA A 32 -8.55 6.13 -0.68
CA ALA A 32 -9.67 5.22 -0.95
C ALA A 32 -10.84 5.47 0.01
N HIS A 33 -10.56 5.73 1.28
CA HIS A 33 -11.56 6.11 2.26
C HIS A 33 -12.30 7.40 1.85
N ALA A 34 -11.57 8.46 1.50
CA ALA A 34 -12.16 9.73 1.08
C ALA A 34 -13.04 9.58 -0.18
N VAL A 35 -12.62 8.75 -1.13
CA VAL A 35 -13.40 8.45 -2.34
C VAL A 35 -14.69 7.70 -1.99
N VAL A 36 -14.59 6.64 -1.18
CA VAL A 36 -15.76 5.84 -0.77
C VAL A 36 -16.75 6.70 0.01
N GLU A 37 -16.28 7.54 0.92
CA GLU A 37 -17.13 8.47 1.66
C GLU A 37 -17.81 9.49 0.74
N SER A 38 -17.07 10.07 -0.21
CA SER A 38 -17.62 11.02 -1.18
C SER A 38 -18.72 10.38 -2.04
N LEU A 39 -18.51 9.15 -2.51
CA LEU A 39 -19.52 8.40 -3.28
C LEU A 39 -20.75 8.05 -2.43
N TYR A 40 -20.54 7.65 -1.16
CA TYR A 40 -21.63 7.33 -0.24
C TYR A 40 -22.49 8.56 0.05
N ILE A 41 -21.87 9.70 0.35
CA ILE A 41 -22.58 10.96 0.60
C ILE A 41 -23.36 11.38 -0.64
N SER A 42 -22.72 11.38 -1.82
CA SER A 42 -23.40 11.72 -3.08
C SER A 42 -24.62 10.84 -3.32
N SER A 43 -24.49 9.52 -3.14
CA SER A 43 -25.60 8.58 -3.33
C SER A 43 -26.72 8.74 -2.29
N ALA A 44 -26.37 9.11 -1.06
CA ALA A 44 -27.36 9.39 -0.01
C ALA A 44 -28.15 10.67 -0.31
N LEU A 45 -27.50 11.72 -0.82
CA LEU A 45 -28.15 12.96 -1.26
C LEU A 45 -29.13 12.68 -2.40
N ASP A 46 -28.73 11.92 -3.41
CA ASP A 46 -29.59 11.58 -4.56
C ASP A 46 -30.87 10.83 -4.14
N ARG A 47 -30.83 10.12 -3.01
CA ARG A 47 -31.95 9.31 -2.48
C ARG A 47 -32.75 10.02 -1.39
N ASN A 48 -32.44 11.28 -1.05
CA ASN A 48 -32.97 11.97 0.14
C ASN A 48 -32.85 11.12 1.43
N ALA A 49 -31.80 10.31 1.53
CA ALA A 49 -31.59 9.42 2.67
C ALA A 49 -30.86 10.18 3.80
N SER A 50 -31.24 9.90 5.05
CA SER A 50 -30.55 10.44 6.22
C SER A 50 -29.17 9.81 6.39
N ILE A 51 -28.12 10.64 6.51
CA ILE A 51 -26.75 10.19 6.77
C ILE A 51 -26.54 10.06 8.28
N ILE A 52 -26.15 8.87 8.72
CA ILE A 52 -25.72 8.64 10.11
C ILE A 52 -24.23 8.97 10.19
N TRP A 53 -23.89 9.91 11.07
CA TRP A 53 -22.51 10.30 11.31
C TRP A 53 -21.92 9.50 12.47
N TYR A 54 -20.78 8.87 12.22
CA TYR A 54 -20.05 8.06 13.17
C TYR A 54 -18.83 8.81 13.71
N THR A 55 -18.25 8.25 14.78
CA THR A 55 -16.93 8.66 15.27
C THR A 55 -15.85 8.30 14.26
N ALA A 56 -15.02 9.27 13.92
CA ALA A 56 -13.84 9.06 13.09
C ALA A 56 -12.69 8.47 13.90
N PHE A 57 -11.63 8.04 13.19
CA PHE A 57 -10.34 7.73 13.78
C PHE A 57 -9.87 8.85 14.72
N GLY A 58 -9.45 8.48 15.94
CA GLY A 58 -9.04 9.44 16.97
C GLY A 58 -10.15 9.97 17.87
N GLY A 59 -11.39 9.48 17.71
CA GLY A 59 -12.48 9.75 18.65
C GLY A 59 -13.28 11.03 18.40
N LEU A 60 -13.05 11.71 17.26
CA LEU A 60 -13.90 12.84 16.86
C LEU A 60 -15.32 12.34 16.53
N LYS A 61 -16.29 12.71 17.37
CA LYS A 61 -17.71 12.41 17.17
C LYS A 61 -18.25 13.22 15.98
N GLY A 62 -18.98 12.55 15.09
CA GLY A 62 -19.67 13.18 13.97
C GLY A 62 -18.78 13.55 12.77
N ALA A 63 -17.55 13.05 12.71
CA ALA A 63 -16.57 13.46 11.70
C ALA A 63 -16.53 12.56 10.46
N CYS A 64 -17.12 11.36 10.48
CA CYS A 64 -17.17 10.46 9.33
C CYS A 64 -18.58 9.93 9.08
N ALA A 65 -19.01 9.89 7.82
CA ALA A 65 -20.29 9.30 7.40
C ALA A 65 -20.20 7.76 7.26
N LEU A 66 -18.99 7.23 7.19
CA LEU A 66 -18.74 5.81 6.93
C LEU A 66 -18.74 4.96 8.21
N HIS A 67 -19.30 3.76 8.14
CA HIS A 67 -19.38 2.84 9.27
C HIS A 67 -17.99 2.50 9.83
N PRO A 68 -17.75 2.49 11.16
CA PRO A 68 -16.44 2.28 11.77
C PRO A 68 -15.72 1.02 11.28
N ALA A 69 -16.48 -0.06 11.06
CA ALA A 69 -15.92 -1.31 10.52
C ALA A 69 -15.25 -1.14 9.14
N ILE A 70 -15.83 -0.29 8.28
CA ILE A 70 -15.28 0.01 6.95
C ILE A 70 -14.02 0.88 7.09
N GLN A 71 -14.02 1.82 8.03
CA GLN A 71 -12.83 2.65 8.30
C GLN A 71 -11.64 1.78 8.72
N TRP A 72 -11.84 0.87 9.67
CA TRP A 72 -10.80 -0.05 10.13
C TRP A 72 -10.38 -1.05 9.06
N SER A 73 -11.31 -1.57 8.28
CA SER A 73 -10.97 -2.51 7.21
C SER A 73 -10.14 -1.86 6.11
N LEU A 74 -10.43 -0.61 5.74
CA LEU A 74 -9.62 0.17 4.80
C LEU A 74 -8.21 0.41 5.32
N LEU A 75 -8.07 0.85 6.59
CA LEU A 75 -6.76 1.12 7.17
C LEU A 75 -5.91 -0.16 7.26
N ILE A 76 -6.48 -1.23 7.84
CA ILE A 76 -5.80 -2.53 7.96
C ILE A 76 -5.49 -3.08 6.58
N GLY A 77 -6.45 -3.00 5.64
CA GLY A 77 -6.28 -3.40 4.26
C GLY A 77 -5.16 -2.64 3.55
N GLY A 78 -5.04 -1.34 3.79
CA GLY A 78 -3.96 -0.49 3.28
C GLY A 78 -2.60 -0.89 3.81
N ALA A 79 -2.48 -1.09 5.13
CA ALA A 79 -1.23 -1.50 5.75
C ALA A 79 -0.78 -2.90 5.29
N VAL A 80 -1.71 -3.88 5.30
CA VAL A 80 -1.45 -5.25 4.85
C VAL A 80 -1.13 -5.26 3.35
N GLY A 81 -1.92 -4.57 2.54
CA GLY A 81 -1.70 -4.43 1.11
C GLY A 81 -0.36 -3.77 0.80
N GLY A 82 0.00 -2.70 1.50
CA GLY A 82 1.30 -2.02 1.38
C GLY A 82 2.48 -2.93 1.73
N TYR A 83 2.35 -3.78 2.75
CA TYR A 83 3.37 -4.77 3.09
C TYR A 83 3.56 -5.81 1.98
N PHE A 84 2.48 -6.40 1.47
CA PHE A 84 2.54 -7.38 0.39
C PHE A 84 3.07 -6.77 -0.90
N LEU A 85 2.65 -5.54 -1.23
CA LEU A 85 3.13 -4.80 -2.39
C LEU A 85 4.63 -4.52 -2.26
N GLY A 86 5.09 -4.08 -1.09
CA GLY A 86 6.51 -3.87 -0.82
C GLY A 86 7.33 -5.15 -0.95
N LYS A 87 6.82 -6.28 -0.43
CA LYS A 87 7.47 -7.59 -0.57
C LYS A 87 7.54 -8.03 -2.04
N PHE A 88 6.47 -7.83 -2.79
CA PHE A 88 6.39 -8.18 -4.20
C PHE A 88 7.36 -7.34 -5.04
N TRP A 89 7.35 -6.02 -4.87
CA TRP A 89 8.26 -5.13 -5.59
C TRP A 89 9.73 -5.34 -5.17
N TRP A 90 10.00 -5.59 -3.89
CA TRP A 90 11.35 -5.92 -3.45
C TRP A 90 11.91 -7.14 -4.20
N ARG A 91 11.12 -8.21 -4.32
CA ARG A 91 11.49 -9.40 -5.08
C ARG A 91 11.74 -9.04 -6.55
N LEU A 92 10.84 -8.30 -7.16
CA LEU A 92 10.89 -7.95 -8.58
C LEU A 92 12.12 -7.08 -8.94
N VAL A 93 12.47 -6.14 -8.07
CA VAL A 93 13.58 -5.19 -8.27
C VAL A 93 14.94 -5.81 -7.90
N TYR A 94 15.05 -6.45 -6.74
CA TYR A 94 16.35 -6.86 -6.19
C TYR A 94 16.70 -8.33 -6.42
N ILE A 95 15.71 -9.22 -6.45
CA ILE A 95 15.93 -10.67 -6.62
C ILE A 95 15.83 -11.03 -8.10
N ASP A 96 14.66 -10.79 -8.70
CA ASP A 96 14.40 -11.14 -10.09
C ASP A 96 15.08 -10.16 -11.05
N ARG A 97 15.50 -8.98 -10.54
CA ARG A 97 16.20 -7.92 -11.28
C ARG A 97 15.57 -7.63 -12.64
N ARG A 98 14.23 -7.66 -12.71
CA ARG A 98 13.47 -7.63 -13.98
C ARG A 98 13.75 -6.39 -14.85
N TRP A 99 14.30 -5.34 -14.24
CA TRP A 99 14.64 -4.07 -14.87
C TRP A 99 16.15 -3.76 -14.89
N SER A 100 17.01 -4.72 -14.53
CA SER A 100 18.46 -4.60 -14.70
C SER A 100 18.84 -4.92 -16.15
N LYS A 101 19.74 -4.11 -16.73
CA LYS A 101 20.35 -4.40 -18.03
C LYS A 101 21.45 -5.46 -17.95
N ASP A 102 21.93 -5.75 -16.75
CA ASP A 102 23.06 -6.64 -16.55
C ASP A 102 22.56 -8.08 -16.59
N LYS A 103 22.83 -8.78 -17.70
CA LYS A 103 22.67 -10.23 -17.76
C LYS A 103 23.67 -10.85 -16.78
N VAL A 104 23.19 -11.27 -15.61
CA VAL A 104 24.01 -12.09 -14.72
C VAL A 104 24.07 -13.47 -15.34
N GLU A 105 25.19 -13.78 -15.99
CA GLU A 105 25.53 -15.15 -16.36
C GLU A 105 25.51 -16.00 -15.07
N PRO A 106 24.83 -17.16 -15.05
CA PRO A 106 24.74 -17.97 -13.85
C PRO A 106 26.15 -18.30 -13.37
N ALA A 107 26.39 -18.13 -12.07
CA ALA A 107 27.68 -18.39 -11.44
C ALA A 107 28.21 -19.77 -11.87
N PRO A 108 29.50 -19.90 -12.22
CA PRO A 108 30.05 -21.17 -12.66
C PRO A 108 29.84 -22.20 -11.56
N THR A 109 29.03 -23.21 -11.87
CA THR A 109 28.82 -24.39 -11.06
C THR A 109 30.18 -24.96 -10.70
N GLN A 110 30.60 -24.79 -9.44
CA GLN A 110 31.79 -25.44 -8.90
C GLN A 110 31.51 -26.95 -8.95
N LYS A 111 32.00 -27.61 -10.00
CA LYS A 111 32.08 -29.07 -10.06
C LYS A 111 33.15 -29.48 -9.06
N GLN A 112 32.71 -30.12 -7.97
CA GLN A 112 33.57 -30.92 -7.10
C GLN A 112 34.01 -32.18 -7.83
#